data_AF-A0A9X8VLK7-F1
#
_entry.id   AF-A0A9X8VLK7-F1
#
_cell.length_a   1.000
_cell.length_b   1.000
_cell.length_c   1.000
_cell.angle_alpha   90.00
_cell.angle_beta   90.00
_cell.angle_gamma   90.00
#
_symmetry.space_group_name_H-M   'P 1'
#
loop_
_entity.id
_entity.type
_entity.pdbx_description
1 polymer ?
#
loop_
_entity_poly.entity_id
_entity_poly.type
_entity_poly.pdbx_seq_one_letter_code
_entity_poly.pdbx_strand_id
1 'polypeptide(L)'
;RAIQHGLAVASGIKAAKDLGNMPPNICNAGYLASQARQLADAFSTNITTRVIGEQQMKELGMNAYLAVGAGSQNESLMSVMEYKGNPNPDAKPIVLVGKGLTFDSGGISIKPADGMDEMKYDMCGAATVYGVMRVVAELNL
;
A
#
# COMPACT_ATOMS: atom_id res chain seq x y z
N ARG A 1 -1.54 4.78 28.23
CA ARG A 1 -0.86 5.42 27.08
C ARG A 1 0.23 4.53 26.47
N ALA A 2 1.28 4.15 27.20
CA ALA A 2 2.37 3.31 26.65
C ALA A 2 1.89 1.97 26.05
N ILE A 3 1.05 1.21 26.79
CA ILE A 3 0.48 -0.06 26.30
C ILE A 3 -0.35 0.14 25.04
N GLN A 4 -1.26 1.11 25.03
CA GLN A 4 -2.12 1.42 23.88
C GLN A 4 -1.30 1.76 22.63
N HIS A 5 -0.31 2.66 22.76
CA HIS A 5 0.58 2.99 21.63
C HIS A 5 1.36 1.77 21.16
N GLY A 6 1.88 0.96 22.10
CA GLY A 6 2.62 -0.26 21.79
C GLY A 6 1.76 -1.28 21.01
N LEU A 7 0.50 -1.46 21.42
CA LEU A 7 -0.44 -2.36 20.75
C LEU A 7 -0.77 -1.88 19.33
N ALA A 8 -1.05 -0.59 19.14
CA ALA A 8 -1.34 -0.05 17.82
C ALA A 8 -0.13 -0.21 16.88
N VAL A 9 1.07 0.18 17.34
CA VAL A 9 2.32 0.02 16.58
C VAL A 9 2.56 -1.46 16.23
N ALA A 10 2.36 -2.37 17.18
CA ALA A 10 2.47 -3.81 16.93
C ALA A 10 1.45 -4.31 15.91
N SER A 11 0.22 -3.77 15.91
CA SER A 11 -0.83 -4.10 14.95
C SER A 11 -0.45 -3.65 13.53
N GLY A 12 0.11 -2.46 13.38
CA GLY A 12 0.66 -1.96 12.11
C GLY A 12 1.85 -2.76 11.59
N ILE A 13 2.81 -3.09 12.47
CA ILE A 13 3.96 -3.95 12.13
C ILE A 13 3.47 -5.33 11.68
N LYS A 14 2.52 -5.93 12.39
CA LYS A 14 1.94 -7.22 12.01
C LYS A 14 1.30 -7.13 10.63
N ALA A 15 0.48 -6.11 10.36
CA ALA A 15 -0.15 -5.92 9.05
C ALA A 15 0.88 -5.81 7.92
N ALA A 16 1.96 -5.03 8.12
CA ALA A 16 3.03 -4.91 7.13
C ALA A 16 3.74 -6.24 6.88
N LYS A 17 4.04 -7.02 7.94
CA LYS A 17 4.64 -8.36 7.81
C LYS A 17 3.71 -9.34 7.09
N ASP A 18 2.42 -9.33 7.41
CA ASP A 18 1.46 -10.23 6.78
C ASP A 18 1.37 -9.95 5.27
N LEU A 19 1.29 -8.68 4.88
CA LEU A 19 1.32 -8.26 3.48
C LEU A 19 2.62 -8.68 2.77
N GLY A 20 3.78 -8.41 3.38
CA GLY A 20 5.07 -8.77 2.78
C GLY A 20 5.32 -10.27 2.69
N ASN A 21 4.83 -11.05 3.65
CA ASN A 21 5.01 -12.51 3.64
C ASN A 21 4.07 -13.22 2.67
N MET A 22 2.93 -12.62 2.35
CA MET A 22 1.94 -13.19 1.44
C MET A 22 2.53 -13.35 0.04
N PRO A 23 2.40 -14.53 -0.61
CA PRO A 23 3.03 -14.76 -1.89
C PRO A 23 2.40 -13.90 -3.00
N PRO A 24 3.15 -13.56 -4.06
CA PRO A 24 2.73 -12.58 -5.08
C PRO A 24 1.57 -13.04 -5.95
N ASN A 25 1.27 -14.34 -5.98
CA ASN A 25 0.07 -14.88 -6.61
C ASN A 25 -1.22 -14.56 -5.83
N ILE A 26 -1.11 -14.17 -4.57
CA ILE A 26 -2.22 -13.70 -3.72
C ILE A 26 -2.10 -12.19 -3.53
N CYS A 27 -0.97 -11.71 -3.01
CA CYS A 27 -0.74 -10.29 -2.73
C CYS A 27 -0.28 -9.53 -3.98
N ASN A 28 -1.18 -9.39 -4.95
CA ASN A 28 -1.02 -8.51 -6.11
C ASN A 28 -1.58 -7.10 -5.84
N ALA A 29 -1.50 -6.20 -6.82
CA ALA A 29 -1.98 -4.82 -6.67
C ALA A 29 -3.49 -4.75 -6.34
N GLY A 30 -4.29 -5.67 -6.90
CA GLY A 30 -5.72 -5.83 -6.58
C GLY A 30 -5.96 -6.20 -5.12
N TYR A 31 -5.11 -7.08 -4.56
CA TYR A 31 -5.14 -7.43 -3.14
C TYR A 31 -4.79 -6.23 -2.25
N LEU A 32 -3.72 -5.49 -2.56
CA LEU A 32 -3.38 -4.27 -1.81
C LEU A 32 -4.52 -3.23 -1.84
N ALA A 33 -5.16 -3.06 -2.99
CA ALA A 33 -6.33 -2.19 -3.13
C ALA A 33 -7.53 -2.69 -2.31
N SER A 34 -7.77 -4.00 -2.25
CA SER A 34 -8.78 -4.60 -1.39
C SER A 34 -8.50 -4.35 0.09
N GLN A 35 -7.26 -4.54 0.54
CA GLN A 35 -6.85 -4.31 1.92
C GLN A 35 -7.02 -2.85 2.33
N ALA A 36 -6.69 -1.91 1.43
CA ALA A 36 -6.92 -0.48 1.65
C ALA A 36 -8.40 -0.13 1.83
N ARG A 37 -9.30 -0.69 0.98
CA ARG A 37 -10.75 -0.52 1.13
C ARG A 37 -11.27 -1.09 2.45
N GLN A 38 -10.86 -2.31 2.80
CA GLN A 38 -11.23 -2.93 4.08
C GLN A 38 -10.78 -2.10 5.28
N LEU A 39 -9.61 -1.43 5.20
CA LEU A 39 -9.16 -0.53 6.26
C LEU A 39 -10.07 0.70 6.37
N ALA A 40 -10.47 1.29 5.24
CA ALA A 40 -11.45 2.37 5.23
C ALA A 40 -12.81 1.93 5.81
N ASP A 41 -13.29 0.73 5.47
CA ASP A 41 -14.54 0.19 6.02
C ASP A 41 -14.45 0.02 7.55
N ALA A 42 -13.31 -0.48 8.05
CA ALA A 42 -13.07 -0.70 9.47
C ALA A 42 -12.93 0.61 10.27
N PHE A 43 -12.46 1.69 9.63
CA PHE A 43 -12.22 3.00 10.24
C PHE A 43 -12.96 4.12 9.50
N SER A 44 -14.21 3.87 9.13
CA SER A 44 -15.00 4.68 8.20
C SER A 44 -15.29 6.11 8.63
N THR A 45 -15.08 6.44 9.90
CA THR A 45 -15.23 7.82 10.40
C THR A 45 -14.09 8.73 9.93
N ASN A 46 -12.87 8.19 9.78
CA ASN A 46 -11.67 8.99 9.61
C ASN A 46 -10.83 8.60 8.39
N ILE A 47 -11.01 7.39 7.83
CA ILE A 47 -10.30 6.94 6.64
C ILE A 47 -11.26 6.84 5.44
N THR A 48 -10.85 7.44 4.33
CA THR A 48 -11.41 7.14 3.01
C THR A 48 -10.33 6.51 2.13
N THR A 49 -10.73 5.68 1.17
CA THR A 49 -9.81 5.09 0.19
C THR A 49 -10.31 5.32 -1.22
N ARG A 50 -9.44 5.84 -2.08
CA ARG A 50 -9.61 5.89 -3.54
C ARG A 50 -8.60 4.97 -4.18
N VAL A 51 -9.03 4.24 -5.22
CA VAL A 51 -8.12 3.43 -6.05
C VAL A 51 -8.09 4.04 -7.44
N ILE A 52 -6.88 4.28 -7.94
CA ILE A 52 -6.61 4.82 -9.27
C ILE A 52 -6.12 3.64 -10.13
N GLY A 53 -6.88 3.31 -11.17
CA GLY A 53 -6.53 2.25 -12.13
C GLY A 53 -5.85 2.77 -13.40
N GLU A 54 -5.52 1.86 -14.33
CA GLU A 54 -4.69 2.17 -15.49
C GLU A 54 -5.29 3.24 -16.41
N GLN A 55 -6.60 3.23 -16.62
CA GLN A 55 -7.28 4.25 -17.42
C GLN A 55 -7.08 5.65 -16.83
N GLN A 56 -7.27 5.80 -15.52
CA GLN A 56 -7.09 7.08 -14.83
C GLN A 56 -5.62 7.48 -14.78
N MET A 57 -4.70 6.52 -14.60
CA MET A 57 -3.25 6.76 -14.69
C MET A 57 -2.87 7.32 -16.06
N LYS A 58 -3.49 6.82 -17.14
CA LYS A 58 -3.26 7.31 -18.51
C LYS A 58 -3.78 8.74 -18.68
N GLU A 59 -4.97 9.03 -18.20
CA GLU A 59 -5.56 10.38 -18.19
C GLU A 59 -4.69 11.37 -17.39
N LEU A 60 -4.08 10.92 -16.30
CA LEU A 60 -3.17 11.69 -15.45
C LEU A 60 -1.73 11.80 -16.01
N GLY A 61 -1.42 11.14 -17.13
CA GLY A 61 -0.08 11.15 -17.72
C GLY A 61 0.98 10.38 -16.92
N MET A 62 0.58 9.40 -16.10
CA MET A 62 1.47 8.57 -15.26
C MET A 62 2.21 7.49 -16.10
N ASN A 63 2.76 7.88 -17.25
CA ASN A 63 3.31 6.97 -18.26
C ASN A 63 4.49 6.14 -17.73
N ALA A 64 5.29 6.68 -16.81
CA ALA A 64 6.39 5.93 -16.19
C ALA A 64 5.90 4.78 -15.30
N TYR A 65 4.81 4.98 -14.56
CA TYR A 65 4.18 3.92 -13.76
C TYR A 65 3.61 2.84 -14.68
N LEU A 66 2.82 3.27 -15.67
CA LEU A 66 2.19 2.38 -16.65
C LEU A 66 3.23 1.53 -17.40
N ALA A 67 4.35 2.12 -17.79
CA ALA A 67 5.41 1.41 -18.51
C ALA A 67 6.01 0.24 -17.70
N VAL A 68 6.12 0.38 -16.38
CA VAL A 68 6.60 -0.71 -15.50
C VAL A 68 5.57 -1.84 -15.42
N GLY A 69 4.29 -1.50 -15.25
CA GLY A 69 3.21 -2.48 -15.11
C GLY A 69 2.82 -3.20 -16.39
N ALA A 70 3.01 -2.58 -17.56
CA ALA A 70 2.56 -3.10 -18.86
C ALA A 70 3.14 -4.47 -19.25
N GLY A 71 4.23 -4.91 -18.62
CA GLY A 71 4.79 -6.26 -18.82
C GLY A 71 4.08 -7.38 -18.03
N SER A 72 3.13 -7.03 -17.16
CA SER A 72 2.38 -7.95 -16.30
C SER A 72 0.92 -8.05 -16.75
N GLN A 73 0.29 -9.20 -16.49
CA GLN A 73 -1.16 -9.36 -16.63
C GLN A 73 -1.96 -8.72 -15.47
N ASN A 74 -1.30 -8.43 -14.35
CA ASN A 74 -1.94 -7.78 -13.21
C ASN A 74 -2.04 -6.28 -13.47
N GLU A 75 -3.25 -5.72 -13.34
CA GLU A 75 -3.50 -4.29 -13.49
C GLU A 75 -2.66 -3.46 -12.50
N SER A 76 -2.11 -2.36 -12.99
CA SER A 76 -1.47 -1.32 -12.19
C SER A 76 -2.50 -0.53 -11.39
N LEU A 77 -2.45 -0.63 -10.06
CA LEU A 77 -3.36 0.08 -9.16
C LEU A 77 -2.59 0.92 -8.14
N MET A 78 -3.04 2.17 -7.95
CA MET A 78 -2.56 3.05 -6.88
C MET A 78 -3.67 3.31 -5.88
N SER A 79 -3.48 2.83 -4.65
CA SER A 79 -4.39 3.10 -3.53
C SER A 79 -3.98 4.38 -2.81
N VAL A 80 -4.92 5.31 -2.69
CA VAL A 80 -4.77 6.55 -1.93
C VAL A 80 -5.68 6.45 -0.72
N MET A 81 -5.08 6.34 0.46
CA MET A 81 -5.78 6.32 1.74
C MET A 81 -5.65 7.70 2.40
N GLU A 82 -6.77 8.36 2.65
CA GLU A 82 -6.81 9.67 3.29
C GLU A 82 -7.29 9.49 4.73
N TYR A 83 -6.44 9.88 5.70
CA TYR A 83 -6.81 9.95 7.11
C TYR A 83 -7.07 11.40 7.52
N LYS A 84 -8.26 11.68 8.04
CA LYS A 84 -8.69 13.01 8.50
C LYS A 84 -8.85 13.04 10.02
N GLY A 85 -7.74 13.14 10.73
CA GLY A 85 -7.72 13.27 12.20
C GLY A 85 -7.72 14.71 12.72
N ASN A 86 -7.33 15.69 11.89
CA ASN A 86 -7.29 17.09 12.32
C ASN A 86 -8.69 17.73 12.19
N PRO A 87 -9.21 18.41 13.23
CA PRO A 87 -10.49 19.12 13.13
C PRO A 87 -10.47 20.31 12.17
N ASN A 88 -9.28 20.86 11.88
CA ASN A 88 -9.13 21.91 10.88
C ASN A 88 -9.07 21.29 9.46
N PRO A 89 -10.05 21.55 8.57
CA PRO A 89 -10.06 21.01 7.22
C PRO A 89 -8.91 21.53 6.34
N ASP A 90 -8.31 22.67 6.69
CA ASP A 90 -7.20 23.30 5.96
C ASP A 90 -5.82 22.89 6.51
N ALA A 91 -5.79 21.97 7.49
CA ALA A 91 -4.53 21.43 7.99
C ALA A 91 -3.78 20.73 6.85
N LYS A 92 -2.51 21.11 6.64
CA LYS A 92 -1.68 20.50 5.60
C LYS A 92 -1.47 19.01 5.92
N PRO A 93 -1.71 18.10 4.97
CA PRO A 93 -1.53 16.68 5.19
C PRO A 93 -0.04 16.31 5.24
N ILE A 94 0.25 15.20 5.92
CA ILE A 94 1.51 14.48 5.75
C ILE A 94 1.24 13.39 4.71
N VAL A 95 2.03 13.36 3.63
CA VAL A 95 1.89 12.37 2.56
C VAL A 95 3.00 11.34 2.68
N LEU A 96 2.62 10.07 2.80
CA LEU A 96 3.53 8.93 2.79
C LEU A 96 3.36 8.18 1.47
N VAL A 97 4.47 7.90 0.76
CA VAL A 97 4.45 7.17 -0.50
C VAL A 97 5.28 5.90 -0.36
N GLY A 98 4.65 4.75 -0.59
CA GLY A 98 5.28 3.44 -0.48
C GLY A 98 5.37 2.74 -1.83
N LYS A 99 6.55 2.24 -2.20
CA LYS A 99 6.74 1.37 -3.37
C LYS A 99 5.94 0.08 -3.19
N GLY A 100 5.18 -0.31 -4.21
CA GLY A 100 4.25 -1.44 -4.19
C GLY A 100 4.48 -2.48 -5.30
N LEU A 101 5.73 -2.79 -5.65
CA LEU A 101 5.98 -3.88 -6.61
C LEU A 101 5.74 -5.23 -5.93
N THR A 102 4.61 -5.83 -6.25
CA THR A 102 4.16 -7.07 -5.61
C THR A 102 5.01 -8.27 -5.97
N PHE A 103 5.68 -8.22 -7.11
CA PHE A 103 6.81 -9.06 -7.45
C PHE A 103 7.72 -8.32 -8.43
N ASP A 104 9.03 -8.41 -8.25
CA ASP A 104 10.02 -7.83 -9.15
C ASP A 104 10.93 -8.92 -9.75
N SER A 105 10.63 -9.36 -10.97
CA SER A 105 11.51 -10.26 -11.72
C SER A 105 12.73 -9.54 -12.33
N GLY A 106 12.75 -8.20 -12.30
CA GLY A 106 13.68 -7.35 -13.05
C GLY A 106 13.19 -6.94 -14.45
N GLY A 107 12.14 -7.59 -14.98
CA GLY A 107 11.64 -7.34 -16.34
C GLY A 107 12.55 -7.95 -17.42
N ILE A 108 12.75 -7.24 -18.54
CA ILE A 108 13.69 -7.66 -19.59
C ILE A 108 15.12 -7.82 -19.03
N SER A 109 15.50 -6.95 -18.11
CA SER A 109 16.74 -7.05 -17.33
C SER A 109 16.52 -8.02 -16.15
N ILE A 110 16.31 -9.29 -16.48
CA ILE A 110 15.88 -10.31 -15.52
C ILE A 110 16.91 -10.54 -14.42
N LYS A 111 16.42 -10.71 -13.19
CA LYS A 111 17.25 -11.11 -12.05
C LYS A 111 17.68 -12.58 -12.16
N PRO A 112 18.78 -12.99 -11.51
CA PRO A 112 19.12 -14.41 -11.32
C PRO A 112 18.03 -15.16 -10.55
N ALA A 113 17.98 -16.49 -10.72
CA ALA A 113 17.01 -17.34 -10.02
C ALA A 113 17.23 -17.39 -8.50
N ASP A 114 18.48 -17.30 -8.06
CA ASP A 114 18.85 -17.38 -6.64
C ASP A 114 18.27 -16.19 -5.86
N GLY A 115 17.50 -16.49 -4.81
CA GLY A 115 16.83 -15.48 -3.97
C GLY A 115 15.71 -14.69 -4.64
N MET A 116 15.26 -15.04 -5.86
CA MET A 116 14.20 -14.29 -6.55
C MET A 116 12.85 -14.36 -5.80
N ASP A 117 12.63 -15.38 -4.98
CA ASP A 117 11.44 -15.50 -4.13
C ASP A 117 11.33 -14.37 -3.10
N GLU A 118 12.45 -13.77 -2.68
CA GLU A 118 12.48 -12.60 -1.80
C GLU A 118 11.93 -11.34 -2.49
N MET A 119 11.82 -11.31 -3.82
CA MET A 119 11.30 -10.14 -4.56
C MET A 119 9.79 -9.93 -4.37
N LYS A 120 9.10 -10.84 -3.66
CA LYS A 120 7.78 -10.55 -3.09
C LYS A 120 7.82 -9.43 -2.05
N TYR A 121 8.98 -9.18 -1.43
CA TYR A 121 9.17 -8.10 -0.46
C TYR A 121 9.37 -6.72 -1.12
N ASP A 122 9.38 -6.63 -2.44
CA ASP A 122 9.60 -5.37 -3.17
C ASP A 122 8.39 -4.39 -3.11
N MET A 123 7.35 -4.78 -2.37
CA MET A 123 6.19 -3.98 -1.98
C MET A 123 6.18 -3.58 -0.50
N CYS A 124 7.22 -3.91 0.27
CA CYS A 124 7.27 -3.63 1.72
C CYS A 124 7.17 -2.13 2.05
N GLY A 125 7.52 -1.25 1.11
CA GLY A 125 7.25 0.19 1.24
C GLY A 125 5.74 0.48 1.35
N ALA A 126 4.93 -0.04 0.42
CA ALA A 126 3.48 0.06 0.47
C ALA A 126 2.90 -0.67 1.70
N ALA A 127 3.46 -1.83 2.06
CA ALA A 127 3.07 -2.56 3.28
C ALA A 127 3.27 -1.72 4.54
N THR A 128 4.39 -1.00 4.60
CA THR A 128 4.72 -0.11 5.73
C THR A 128 3.75 1.07 5.79
N VAL A 129 3.46 1.72 4.66
CA VAL A 129 2.47 2.80 4.61
C VAL A 129 1.09 2.30 5.07
N TYR A 130 0.66 1.13 4.60
CA TYR A 130 -0.58 0.50 5.09
C TYR A 130 -0.58 0.27 6.60
N GLY A 131 0.52 -0.27 7.14
CA GLY A 131 0.70 -0.45 8.58
C GLY A 131 0.62 0.87 9.35
N VAL A 132 1.24 1.94 8.86
CA VAL A 132 1.17 3.28 9.48
C VAL A 132 -0.26 3.83 9.43
N MET A 133 -0.96 3.71 8.29
CA MET A 133 -2.36 4.15 8.17
C MET A 133 -3.26 3.44 9.18
N ARG A 134 -3.05 2.13 9.40
CA ARG A 134 -3.73 1.38 10.45
C ARG A 134 -3.46 1.94 11.86
N VAL A 135 -2.19 2.25 12.16
CA VAL A 135 -1.78 2.77 13.47
C VAL A 135 -2.42 4.12 13.75
N VAL A 136 -2.36 5.06 12.80
CA VAL A 136 -2.92 6.41 13.02
C VAL A 136 -4.43 6.37 13.18
N ALA A 137 -5.12 5.45 12.50
CA ALA A 137 -6.55 5.21 12.67
C ALA A 137 -6.88 4.68 14.06
N GLU A 138 -6.14 3.65 14.52
CA GLU A 138 -6.36 3.00 15.82
C GLU A 138 -6.08 3.95 16.99
N LEU A 139 -5.13 4.88 16.83
CA LEU A 139 -4.78 5.88 17.83
C LEU A 139 -5.62 7.16 17.75
N ASN A 140 -6.41 7.35 16.69
CA ASN A 140 -7.19 8.55 16.42
C ASN A 140 -6.36 9.84 16.62
N LEU A 141 -5.19 9.89 15.97
CA LEU A 141 -4.23 11.00 16.05
C LEU A 141 -4.73 12.29 15.40
#